data_AF-A0A7K2MYS1-F1
#
_entry.id   AF-A0A7K2MYS1-F1
#
_cell.length_a   1.000
_cell.length_b   1.000
_cell.length_c   1.000
_cell.angle_alpha   90.00
_cell.angle_beta   90.00
_cell.angle_gamma   90.00
#
_symmetry.space_group_name_H-M   'P 1'
#
loop_
_entity.id
_entity.type
_entity.pdbx_description
1 polymer ?
#
loop_
_entity_poly.entity_id
_entity_poly.type
_entity_poly.pdbx_seq_one_letter_code
_entity_poly.pdbx_strand_id
1 'polypeptide(L)'
;AAAPGSRLNLLLTNGSTVTATTWGDTLWYLARPGGGTVVASEPYDDGPGWQEVPDRTLLTASRTDVRLTSIKDPGETAPADAFASDKEPRT
;
A
#
# COMPACT_ATOMS: atom_id res chain seq x y z
N ALA A 1 8.37 1.95 -23.62
CA ALA A 1 8.81 3.17 -22.91
C ALA A 1 8.50 3.01 -21.43
N ALA A 2 9.35 3.51 -20.54
CA ALA A 2 9.05 3.64 -19.11
C ALA A 2 8.59 5.08 -18.81
N ALA A 3 7.77 5.27 -17.78
CA ALA A 3 7.27 6.58 -17.33
C ALA A 3 7.73 6.87 -15.88
N PRO A 4 8.96 7.39 -15.70
CA PRO A 4 9.45 7.78 -14.38
C PRO A 4 8.57 8.88 -13.78
N GLY A 5 8.27 8.79 -12.49
CA GLY A 5 7.44 9.78 -11.79
C GLY A 5 5.94 9.61 -11.97
N SER A 6 5.47 8.50 -12.58
CA SER A 6 4.05 8.16 -12.58
C SER A 6 3.51 8.05 -11.15
N ARG A 7 2.28 8.57 -10.98
CA ARG A 7 1.48 8.34 -9.78
C ARG A 7 0.79 7.00 -9.91
N LEU A 8 0.81 6.21 -8.85
CA LEU A 8 0.27 4.84 -8.83
C LEU A 8 -0.59 4.65 -7.58
N ASN A 9 -1.61 5.50 -7.44
CA ASN A 9 -2.63 5.39 -6.38
C ASN A 9 -3.70 4.39 -6.83
N LEU A 10 -3.64 3.17 -6.31
CA LEU A 10 -4.55 2.08 -6.66
C LEU A 10 -5.38 1.74 -5.44
N LEU A 11 -6.66 1.40 -5.63
CA LEU A 11 -7.53 0.89 -4.59
C LEU A 11 -8.29 -0.31 -5.13
N LEU A 12 -8.05 -1.48 -4.53
CA LEU A 12 -8.65 -2.75 -4.92
C LEU A 12 -9.31 -3.40 -3.70
N THR A 13 -10.34 -4.21 -3.94
CA THR A 13 -10.97 -5.00 -2.90
C THR A 13 -11.39 -6.36 -3.41
N ASN A 14 -11.36 -7.35 -2.52
CA ASN A 14 -11.90 -8.69 -2.76
C ASN A 14 -13.23 -8.94 -2.00
N GLY A 15 -13.84 -7.88 -1.45
CA GLY A 15 -15.06 -7.94 -0.65
C GLY A 15 -14.83 -8.15 0.86
N SER A 16 -13.64 -8.59 1.27
CA SER A 16 -13.27 -8.76 2.68
C SER A 16 -12.11 -7.87 3.12
N THR A 17 -11.23 -7.53 2.18
CA THR A 17 -10.01 -6.76 2.39
C THR A 17 -9.91 -5.70 1.30
N VAL A 18 -9.51 -4.49 1.69
CA VAL A 18 -9.07 -3.42 0.79
C VAL A 18 -7.55 -3.44 0.74
N THR A 19 -6.99 -3.42 -0.46
CA THR A 19 -5.56 -3.21 -0.71
C THR A 19 -5.39 -1.95 -1.53
N ALA A 20 -4.60 -1.01 -1.04
CA ALA A 20 -4.40 0.27 -1.71
C ALA A 20 -2.94 0.72 -1.65
N THR A 21 -2.52 1.54 -2.61
CA THR A 21 -1.20 2.15 -2.65
C THR A 21 -1.34 3.65 -2.52
N THR A 22 -0.49 4.28 -1.70
CA THR A 22 -0.20 5.71 -1.75
C THR A 22 1.08 5.90 -2.53
N TRP A 23 1.00 6.52 -3.71
CA TRP A 23 2.17 6.78 -4.55
C TRP A 23 2.01 8.04 -5.40
N GLY A 24 2.54 9.15 -4.91
CA GLY A 24 2.53 10.45 -5.59
C GLY A 24 1.18 11.16 -5.59
N ASP A 25 0.22 10.68 -4.78
CA ASP A 25 -1.08 11.29 -4.52
C ASP A 25 -1.54 10.94 -3.09
N THR A 26 -2.65 11.52 -2.62
CA THR A 26 -3.13 11.31 -1.23
C THR A 26 -3.97 10.04 -1.08
N LEU A 27 -3.92 9.48 0.13
CA LEU A 27 -4.80 8.42 0.57
C LEU A 27 -5.00 8.53 2.08
N TRP A 28 -6.22 8.30 2.53
CA TRP A 28 -6.65 8.40 3.91
C TRP A 28 -7.44 7.15 4.30
N TYR A 29 -7.40 6.81 5.58
CA TYR A 29 -8.26 5.77 6.14
C TYR A 29 -8.96 6.23 7.42
N LEU A 30 -10.12 5.61 7.67
CA LEU A 30 -10.89 5.79 8.89
C LEU A 30 -11.28 4.40 9.41
N ALA A 31 -10.69 3.99 10.53
CA ALA A 31 -11.10 2.81 11.27
C ALA A 31 -12.29 3.16 12.17
N ARG A 32 -13.43 2.48 11.98
CA ARG A 32 -14.67 2.83 12.69
C ARG A 32 -14.85 2.03 13.98
N PRO A 33 -15.31 2.67 15.07
CA PRO A 33 -15.80 1.96 16.25
C PRO A 33 -16.92 1.00 15.85
N GLY A 34 -16.87 -0.26 16.30
CA GLY A 34 -17.81 -1.31 15.88
C GLY A 34 -17.41 -2.04 14.59
N GLY A 35 -16.28 -1.66 13.98
CA GLY A 35 -15.65 -2.36 12.88
C GLY A 35 -15.91 -1.76 11.49
N GLY A 36 -15.12 -2.21 10.54
CA GLY A 36 -15.08 -1.70 9.18
C GLY A 36 -14.13 -0.52 9.02
N THR A 37 -13.46 -0.48 7.88
CA THR A 37 -12.50 0.56 7.52
C THR A 37 -12.97 1.24 6.24
N VAL A 38 -12.93 2.57 6.23
CA VAL A 38 -13.06 3.36 5.02
C VAL A 38 -11.65 3.67 4.53
N VAL A 39 -11.45 3.59 3.22
CA VAL A 39 -10.24 4.08 2.54
C VAL A 39 -10.71 5.02 1.43
N ALA A 40 -10.15 6.22 1.37
CA ALA A 40 -10.54 7.27 0.42
C ALA A 40 -9.35 8.17 0.08
N SER A 41 -9.40 8.89 -1.04
CA SER A 41 -8.34 9.85 -1.41
C SER A 41 -8.25 11.04 -0.45
N GLU A 42 -9.38 11.41 0.15
CA GLU A 42 -9.53 12.49 1.13
C GLU A 42 -10.67 12.17 2.11
N PRO A 43 -10.66 12.74 3.33
CA PRO A 43 -11.78 12.63 4.26
C PRO A 43 -13.09 13.13 3.65
N TYR A 44 -14.17 12.36 3.80
CA TYR A 44 -15.50 12.80 3.34
C TYR A 44 -16.27 13.62 4.38
N ASP A 45 -15.74 13.71 5.60
CA ASP A 45 -16.28 14.49 6.72
C ASP A 45 -15.14 15.03 7.59
N ASP A 46 -15.47 15.93 8.51
CA ASP A 46 -14.52 16.55 9.44
C ASP A 46 -14.28 15.68 10.70
N GLY A 47 -14.57 14.37 10.62
CA GLY A 47 -14.41 13.45 11.74
C GLY A 47 -12.95 13.36 12.20
N PRO A 48 -12.65 13.39 13.50
CA PRO A 48 -11.27 13.40 13.98
C PRO A 48 -10.55 12.05 13.82
N GLY A 49 -11.23 11.00 13.37
CA GLY A 49 -10.69 9.65 13.25
C GLY A 49 -9.95 9.38 11.93
N TRP A 50 -9.94 10.33 10.99
CA TRP A 50 -9.23 10.19 9.74
C TRP A 50 -7.72 10.21 9.94
N GLN A 51 -7.03 9.33 9.24
CA GLN A 51 -5.57 9.22 9.26
C GLN A 51 -5.04 9.21 7.84
N GLU A 52 -4.09 10.11 7.55
CA GLU A 52 -3.39 10.13 6.26
C GLU A 52 -2.41 8.95 6.17
N VAL A 53 -2.39 8.31 5.01
CA VAL A 53 -1.43 7.24 4.71
C VAL A 53 -0.16 7.90 4.16
N PRO A 54 1.03 7.62 4.72
CA PRO A 54 2.28 8.14 4.18
C PRO A 54 2.49 7.75 2.71
N ASP A 55 3.14 8.62 1.93
CA ASP A 55 3.52 8.29 0.56
C ASP A 55 4.41 7.03 0.49
N ARG A 56 4.43 6.37 -0.67
CA ARG A 56 5.13 5.09 -0.92
C ARG A 56 4.73 3.98 0.05
N THR A 57 3.43 3.85 0.30
CA THR A 57 2.90 2.86 1.26
C THR A 57 1.86 1.96 0.61
N LEU A 58 1.92 0.66 0.92
CA LEU A 58 0.86 -0.31 0.71
C LEU A 58 0.00 -0.35 1.97
N LEU A 59 -1.28 0.00 1.84
CA LEU A 59 -2.31 -0.20 2.85
C LEU A 59 -3.02 -1.53 2.57
N THR A 60 -3.17 -2.35 3.61
CA THR A 60 -4.09 -3.48 3.63
C THR A 60 -5.03 -3.33 4.81
N ALA A 61 -6.33 -3.27 4.56
CA ALA A 61 -7.35 -3.08 5.59
C ALA A 61 -8.42 -4.16 5.53
N SER A 62 -8.73 -4.73 6.67
CA SER A 62 -9.88 -5.61 6.88
C SER A 62 -10.95 -4.89 7.71
N ARG A 63 -11.98 -5.61 8.16
CA ARG A 63 -12.98 -5.06 9.09
C ARG A 63 -12.41 -4.70 10.47
N THR A 64 -11.27 -5.28 10.86
CA THR A 64 -10.77 -5.18 12.24
C THR A 64 -9.33 -4.70 12.34
N ASP A 65 -8.63 -4.59 11.21
CA ASP A 65 -7.21 -4.29 11.18
C ASP A 65 -6.87 -3.41 9.99
N VAL A 66 -5.87 -2.54 10.18
CA VAL A 66 -5.23 -1.75 9.12
C VAL A 66 -3.74 -1.90 9.27
N ARG A 67 -3.08 -2.34 8.20
CA ARG A 67 -1.62 -2.47 8.14
C ARG A 67 -1.07 -1.60 7.03
N LEU A 68 -0.01 -0.87 7.37
CA LEU A 68 0.76 -0.03 6.46
C LEU A 68 2.13 -0.64 6.26
N THR A 69 2.53 -0.85 5.01
CA THR A 69 3.84 -1.41 4.64
C THR A 69 4.52 -0.50 3.63
N SER A 70 5.70 0.02 3.96
CA SER A 70 6.46 0.84 3.03
C SER A 70 6.82 0.04 1.76
N ILE A 71 6.61 0.65 0.61
CA ILE A 71 6.98 0.11 -0.70
C ILE A 71 8.37 0.66 -1.01
N LYS A 72 9.35 -0.25 -1.11
CA LYS A 72 10.71 0.11 -1.48
C LYS A 72 10.74 0.66 -2.91
N ASP A 73 11.61 1.62 -3.16
CA ASP A 73 11.81 2.07 -4.53
C ASP A 73 12.45 0.92 -5.32
N PRO A 74 11.90 0.49 -6.47
CA PRO A 74 12.51 -0.56 -7.28
C PRO A 74 13.91 -0.19 -7.81
N GLY A 75 14.31 1.09 -7.75
CA GLY A 75 15.67 1.55 -8.04
C GLY A 75 16.64 1.47 -6.85
N GLU A 76 16.15 1.21 -5.63
CA GLU A 76 16.97 0.98 -4.44
C GLU A 76 17.41 -0.48 -4.44
N THR A 77 18.48 -0.74 -5.20
CA THR A 77 19.12 -2.06 -5.30
C THR A 77 19.34 -2.63 -3.89
N ALA A 78 18.73 -3.77 -3.57
CA ALA A 78 19.14 -4.58 -2.43
C ALA A 78 20.65 -4.86 -2.55
N PRO A 79 21.44 -4.88 -1.46
CA PRO A 79 22.85 -5.22 -1.55
C PRO A 79 23.01 -6.56 -2.29
N ALA A 80 23.99 -6.61 -3.20
CA ALA A 80 24.17 -7.59 -4.27
C ALA A 80 24.35 -9.07 -3.83
N ASP A 81 24.16 -9.38 -2.56
CA ASP A 81 24.46 -10.69 -1.97
C ASP A 81 23.22 -11.57 -1.73
N ALA A 82 22.01 -11.12 -2.05
CA ALA A 82 20.78 -11.89 -1.79
C ALA A 82 20.41 -12.91 -2.87
N PHE A 83 21.13 -12.97 -4.00
CA PHE A 83 20.86 -13.93 -5.10
C PHE A 83 21.92 -15.03 -5.24
N ALA A 84 22.61 -15.40 -4.16
CA ALA A 84 23.51 -16.54 -4.16
C ALA A 84 22.75 -17.85 -3.91
N SER A 85 22.57 -18.64 -4.98
CA SER A 85 22.18 -20.07 -5.08
C SER A 85 20.74 -20.40 -4.68
N ASP A 86 19.93 -21.07 -5.50
CA ASP A 86 20.17 -22.42 -6.01
C ASP A 86 20.20 -22.56 -7.54
N LYS A 87 21.27 -23.21 -8.01
CA LYS A 87 21.38 -23.80 -9.33
C LYS A 87 20.96 -25.26 -9.22
N GLU A 88 19.85 -25.65 -9.83
CA GLU A 88 19.59 -27.07 -10.10
C GLU A 88 19.70 -27.41 -11.60
N PRO A 89 20.21 -28.61 -11.92
CA PRO A 89 20.81 -28.91 -13.21
C PRO A 89 19.77 -29.31 -14.25
N ARG A 90 20.14 -28.99 -15.49
CA ARG A 90 19.46 -29.35 -16.73
C ARG A 90 19.40 -30.87 -16.91
N THR A 91 18.28 -31.37 -17.40
CA THR A 91 18.23 -32.56 -18.28
C THR A 91 17.24 -32.27 -19.39
#